data_AF-A0AAJ1UBY2-F1
#
_entry.id   AF-A0AAJ1UBY2-F1
#
_cell.length_a   1.000
_cell.length_b   1.000
_cell.length_c   1.000
_cell.angle_alpha   90.00
_cell.angle_beta   90.00
_cell.angle_gamma   90.00
#
_symmetry.space_group_name_H-M   'P 1'
#
loop_
_entity.id
_entity.type
_entity.pdbx_description
1 polymer ?
#
loop_
_entity_poly.entity_id
_entity_poly.type
_entity_poly.pdbx_seq_one_letter_code
_entity_poly.pdbx_strand_id
1 'polypeptide(L)'
;NLLPMSLVADPAAVDHLLDQIAACGLSPQQVIVEVTEQEAVANQGDFGAAIERLRRAGIGVAIDDFGAGFAGLSLLAEFQPDKLKIDRKLIQNIHSDGPRQAIVRAILEACTAMGIMPVAEGV
;
A
#
# COMPACT_ATOMS: atom_id res chain seq x y z
N ASN A 1 1.00 7.31 7.83
CA ASN A 1 1.90 6.18 7.49
C ASN A 1 2.14 5.42 8.76
N LEU A 2 1.89 4.12 8.75
CA LEU A 2 2.16 3.25 9.88
C LEU A 2 3.27 2.31 9.46
N LEU A 3 4.23 2.07 10.34
CA LEU A 3 5.14 0.96 10.15
C LEU A 3 4.31 -0.33 10.31
N PRO A 4 4.29 -1.25 9.35
CA PRO A 4 3.67 -2.56 9.45
C PRO A 4 4.01 -3.31 10.74
N MET A 5 5.25 -3.16 11.21
CA MET A 5 5.67 -3.74 12.47
C MET A 5 4.88 -3.22 13.67
N SER A 6 4.33 -2.01 13.63
CA SER A 6 3.44 -1.51 14.68
C SER A 6 2.06 -2.19 14.66
N LEU A 7 1.59 -2.66 13.50
CA LEU A 7 0.36 -3.45 13.40
C LEU A 7 0.58 -4.90 13.84
N VAL A 8 1.77 -5.44 13.61
CA VAL A 8 2.12 -6.84 13.92
C VAL A 8 2.58 -6.99 15.37
N ALA A 9 3.33 -6.02 15.91
CA ALA A 9 3.88 -6.10 17.26
C ALA A 9 2.84 -5.97 18.37
N ASP A 10 1.71 -5.33 18.09
CA ASP A 10 0.59 -5.20 19.01
C ASP A 10 -0.66 -5.88 18.42
N PRO A 11 -1.08 -7.04 18.94
CA PRO A 11 -2.30 -7.72 18.52
C PRO A 11 -3.57 -6.86 18.67
N ALA A 12 -3.55 -5.83 19.52
CA ALA A 12 -4.66 -4.89 19.70
C ALA A 12 -4.55 -3.64 18.82
N ALA A 13 -3.52 -3.51 17.97
CA ALA A 13 -3.28 -2.30 17.18
C ALA A 13 -4.47 -1.90 16.30
N VAL A 14 -5.12 -2.87 15.65
CA VAL A 14 -6.30 -2.61 14.81
C VAL A 14 -7.48 -2.12 15.65
N ASP A 15 -7.68 -2.70 16.83
CA ASP A 15 -8.78 -2.32 17.72
C ASP A 15 -8.55 -0.91 18.30
N HIS A 16 -7.31 -0.61 18.72
CA HIS A 16 -6.88 0.73 19.11
C HIS A 16 -7.11 1.75 17.99
N LEU A 17 -6.78 1.40 16.74
CA LEU A 17 -6.99 2.29 15.61
C LEU A 17 -8.49 2.56 15.39
N LEU A 18 -9.34 1.55 15.51
CA LEU A 18 -10.79 1.71 15.38
C LEU A 18 -11.39 2.60 16.48
N ASP A 19 -10.93 2.44 17.72
CA ASP A 19 -11.35 3.30 18.83
C ASP A 19 -10.96 4.76 18.58
N GLN A 20 -9.75 5.01 18.07
CA GLN A 20 -9.31 6.37 17.73
C GLN A 20 -10.08 6.97 16.54
N ILE A 21 -10.39 6.15 15.52
CA ILE A 21 -11.22 6.57 14.38
C ILE A 21 -12.60 7.01 14.87
N ALA A 22 -13.23 6.21 15.72
CA ALA A 22 -14.53 6.52 16.31
C ALA A 22 -14.48 7.77 17.20
N ALA A 23 -13.45 7.89 18.05
CA ALA A 23 -13.26 9.04 18.93
C ALA A 23 -13.07 10.37 18.15
N CYS A 24 -12.47 10.30 16.95
CA CYS A 24 -12.32 11.44 16.05
C CYS A 24 -13.59 11.73 15.22
N GLY A 25 -14.65 10.93 15.33
CA GLY A 25 -15.87 11.06 14.53
C GLY A 25 -15.68 10.70 13.06
N LEU A 26 -14.65 9.92 12.72
CA LEU A 26 -14.37 9.43 11.38
C LEU A 26 -15.00 8.05 11.17
N SER A 27 -15.28 7.69 9.92
CA SER A 27 -15.58 6.32 9.55
C SER A 27 -14.31 5.57 9.14
N PRO A 28 -14.22 4.25 9.36
CA PRO A 28 -13.05 3.46 8.94
C PRO A 28 -12.70 3.61 7.46
N GLN A 29 -13.70 3.77 6.60
CA GLN A 29 -13.56 3.95 5.15
C GLN A 29 -12.90 5.27 4.76
N GLN A 30 -12.83 6.24 5.68
CA GLN A 30 -12.10 7.49 5.48
C GLN A 30 -10.61 7.38 5.80
N VAL A 31 -10.18 6.24 6.37
CA VAL A 31 -8.80 6.01 6.78
C VAL A 31 -8.12 5.03 5.83
N ILE A 32 -6.89 5.38 5.48
CA ILE A 32 -5.99 4.52 4.71
C ILE A 32 -4.72 4.35 5.52
N VAL A 33 -4.30 3.09 5.66
CA VAL A 33 -3.02 2.74 6.25
C VAL A 33 -2.00 2.54 5.13
N GLU A 34 -0.96 3.35 5.13
CA GLU A 34 0.17 3.23 4.21
C GLU A 34 1.25 2.35 4.82
N VAL A 35 1.77 1.41 4.02
CA VAL A 35 2.81 0.43 4.38
C VAL A 35 3.85 0.37 3.26
N THR A 36 5.14 0.33 3.59
CA THR A 36 6.17 0.31 2.53
C THR A 36 6.29 -1.06 1.87
N GLU A 37 6.75 -1.07 0.62
CA GLU A 37 7.02 -2.29 -0.14
C GLU A 37 7.93 -3.29 0.61
N GLN A 38 9.00 -2.80 1.23
CA GLN A 38 10.00 -3.66 1.91
C GLN A 38 9.41 -4.36 3.13
N GLU A 39 8.59 -3.64 3.89
CA GLU A 39 7.98 -4.17 5.11
C GLU A 39 6.90 -5.19 4.80
N ALA A 40 6.15 -5.00 3.71
CA ALA A 40 5.14 -5.94 3.24
C ALA A 40 5.74 -7.31 2.89
N VAL A 41 6.96 -7.34 2.33
CA VAL A 41 7.65 -8.59 1.98
C VAL A 41 8.34 -9.25 3.16
N ALA A 42 8.84 -8.48 4.12
CA ALA A 42 9.58 -9.06 5.24
C ALA A 42 8.76 -9.98 6.16
N ASN A 43 7.43 -9.83 6.21
CA ASN A 43 6.58 -10.50 7.21
C ASN A 43 5.27 -11.08 6.63
N GLN A 44 5.33 -11.72 5.46
CA GLN A 44 4.14 -12.15 4.69
C GLN A 44 3.03 -12.86 5.51
N GLY A 45 3.38 -13.70 6.49
CA GLY A 45 2.41 -14.43 7.33
C GLY A 45 1.61 -13.52 8.27
N ASP A 46 2.28 -12.87 9.23
CA ASP A 46 1.63 -12.05 10.24
C ASP A 46 1.10 -10.72 9.67
N PHE A 47 1.79 -10.19 8.66
CA PHE A 47 1.36 -8.98 7.95
C PHE A 47 0.04 -9.22 7.21
N GLY A 48 -0.10 -10.35 6.50
CA GLY A 48 -1.34 -10.70 5.81
C GLY A 48 -2.54 -10.74 6.76
N ALA A 49 -2.38 -11.31 7.96
CA ALA A 49 -3.44 -11.37 8.97
C ALA A 49 -3.84 -9.98 9.49
N ALA A 50 -2.87 -9.09 9.74
CA ALA A 50 -3.13 -7.73 10.18
C ALA A 50 -3.86 -6.90 9.11
N ILE A 51 -3.43 -7.00 7.85
CA ILE A 51 -4.09 -6.33 6.74
C ILE A 51 -5.51 -6.83 6.52
N GLU A 52 -5.72 -8.14 6.59
CA GLU A 52 -7.05 -8.73 6.50
C GLU A 52 -8.00 -8.20 7.59
N ARG A 53 -7.50 -7.98 8.81
CA ARG A 53 -8.28 -7.34 9.88
C ARG A 53 -8.62 -5.89 9.53
N LEU A 54 -7.67 -5.11 9.02
CA LEU A 54 -7.92 -3.72 8.59
C LEU A 54 -9.02 -3.66 7.51
N ARG A 55 -8.93 -4.51 6.49
CA ARG A 55 -9.93 -4.58 5.41
C ARG A 55 -11.32 -4.95 5.94
N ARG A 56 -11.41 -5.96 6.81
CA ARG A 56 -12.69 -6.36 7.42
C ARG A 56 -13.29 -5.25 8.27
N ALA A 57 -12.46 -4.41 8.88
CA ALA A 57 -12.91 -3.25 9.63
C ALA A 57 -13.30 -2.06 8.72
N GLY A 58 -13.09 -2.17 7.39
CA GLY A 58 -13.38 -1.14 6.42
C GLY A 58 -12.29 -0.08 6.26
N ILE A 59 -11.09 -0.32 6.82
CA ILE A 59 -9.92 0.54 6.67
C ILE A 59 -9.18 0.16 5.38
N GLY A 60 -8.91 1.15 4.54
CA GLY A 60 -8.17 0.94 3.29
C GLY A 60 -6.68 0.76 3.52
N VAL A 61 -6.00 0.13 2.58
CA VAL A 61 -4.54 -0.11 2.63
C VAL A 61 -3.88 0.38 1.35
N ALA A 62 -2.77 1.10 1.51
CA ALA A 62 -1.93 1.56 0.42
C ALA A 62 -0.51 1.01 0.54
N ILE A 63 0.07 0.54 -0.57
CA ILE A 63 1.50 0.29 -0.64
C ILE A 63 2.21 1.60 -1.00
N ASP A 64 3.19 1.98 -0.18
CA ASP A 64 4.02 3.16 -0.33
C ASP A 64 5.35 2.85 -1.01
N ASP A 65 5.95 3.85 -1.66
CA ASP A 65 7.24 3.78 -2.36
C ASP A 65 7.37 2.58 -3.35
N PHE A 66 6.29 2.22 -4.05
CA PHE A 66 6.30 1.06 -4.96
C PHE A 66 7.27 1.29 -6.12
N GLY A 67 8.21 0.36 -6.29
CA GLY A 67 9.27 0.43 -7.29
C GLY A 67 10.58 1.04 -6.79
N ALA A 68 10.65 1.44 -5.51
CA ALA A 68 11.92 1.77 -4.85
C ALA A 68 12.70 0.52 -4.38
N GLY A 69 12.04 -0.63 -4.26
CA GLY A 69 12.58 -1.89 -3.75
C GLY A 69 12.61 -3.05 -4.77
N PHE A 70 12.73 -4.28 -4.25
CA PHE A 70 12.89 -5.51 -5.03
C PHE A 70 11.65 -6.43 -5.05
N ALA A 71 10.62 -6.16 -4.25
CA ALA A 71 9.44 -7.00 -4.17
C ALA A 71 8.55 -6.88 -5.40
N GLY A 72 8.33 -5.63 -5.84
CA GLY A 72 7.60 -5.26 -7.05
C GLY A 72 6.32 -6.08 -7.29
N LEU A 73 6.23 -6.65 -8.49
CA LEU A 73 5.03 -7.37 -8.96
C LEU A 73 4.72 -8.65 -8.19
N SER A 74 5.70 -9.30 -7.57
CA SER A 74 5.47 -10.52 -6.79
C SER A 74 4.59 -10.23 -5.56
N LEU A 75 4.79 -9.07 -4.92
CA LEU A 75 3.91 -8.61 -3.84
C LEU A 75 2.47 -8.47 -4.33
N LEU A 76 2.25 -7.91 -5.53
CA LEU A 76 0.91 -7.73 -6.09
C LEU A 76 0.24 -9.05 -6.49
N ALA A 77 1.00 -10.13 -6.70
CA ALA A 77 0.42 -11.45 -6.94
C ALA A 77 -0.15 -12.08 -5.66
N GLU A 78 0.46 -11.81 -4.52
CA GLU A 78 0.04 -12.32 -3.22
C GLU A 78 -0.95 -11.39 -2.51
N PHE A 79 -0.87 -10.09 -2.79
CA PHE A 79 -1.56 -9.05 -2.05
C PHE A 79 -1.99 -7.86 -2.94
N GLN A 80 -3.30 -7.59 -3.04
CA GLN A 80 -3.83 -6.50 -3.88
C GLN A 80 -4.36 -5.34 -3.02
N PRO A 81 -3.58 -4.26 -2.76
CA PRO A 81 -4.00 -3.12 -1.93
C PRO A 81 -5.12 -2.30 -2.57
N ASP A 82 -5.76 -1.42 -1.79
CA ASP A 82 -6.71 -0.44 -2.33
C ASP A 82 -6.00 0.64 -3.17
N LYS A 83 -4.78 1.02 -2.74
CA LYS A 83 -3.93 2.00 -3.44
C LYS A 83 -2.49 1.52 -3.62
N LEU A 84 -1.88 1.94 -4.72
CA LEU A 84 -0.47 1.72 -5.01
C LEU A 84 0.20 3.05 -5.31
N LYS A 85 1.11 3.50 -4.44
CA LYS A 85 1.84 4.75 -4.59
C LYS A 85 3.14 4.46 -5.34
N ILE A 86 3.25 4.96 -6.57
CA ILE A 86 4.41 4.77 -7.45
C ILE A 86 5.50 5.75 -7.01
N ASP A 87 6.65 5.21 -6.59
CA ASP A 87 7.75 6.00 -6.07
C ASP A 87 8.21 7.06 -7.08
N ARG A 88 8.57 8.23 -6.54
CA ARG A 88 9.06 9.37 -7.32
C ARG A 88 10.24 9.03 -8.24
N LYS A 89 11.09 8.04 -7.95
CA LYS A 89 12.20 7.68 -8.84
C LYS A 89 11.71 7.14 -10.18
N LEU A 90 10.52 6.56 -10.24
CA LEU A 90 9.88 6.14 -11.49
C LEU A 90 9.19 7.31 -12.20
N ILE A 91 8.69 8.30 -11.46
CA ILE A 91 7.94 9.45 -11.99
C ILE A 91 8.85 10.60 -12.47
N GLN A 92 9.93 10.89 -11.75
CA GLN A 92 10.83 12.00 -12.06
C GLN A 92 11.41 11.85 -13.47
N ASN A 93 11.40 12.94 -14.25
CA ASN A 93 11.93 13.00 -15.62
C ASN A 93 11.33 11.93 -16.58
N ILE A 94 10.17 11.36 -16.26
CA ILE A 94 9.56 10.29 -17.09
C ILE A 94 9.24 10.74 -18.51
N HIS A 95 9.01 12.03 -18.75
CA HIS A 95 8.71 12.59 -20.07
C HIS A 95 9.83 12.32 -21.11
N SER A 96 11.07 12.10 -20.67
CA SER A 96 12.23 11.85 -21.53
C SER A 96 12.87 10.46 -21.34
N ASP A 97 12.26 9.58 -20.54
CA ASP A 97 12.81 8.26 -20.19
C ASP A 97 11.89 7.13 -20.67
N GLY A 98 12.18 6.57 -21.85
CA GLY A 98 11.39 5.49 -22.46
C GLY A 98 11.25 4.23 -21.58
N PRO A 99 12.33 3.73 -20.95
CA PRO A 99 12.25 2.66 -19.97
C PRO A 99 11.29 2.94 -18.80
N ARG A 100 11.36 4.12 -18.16
CA ARG A 100 10.42 4.48 -17.08
C ARG A 100 8.97 4.54 -17.57
N GLN A 101 8.74 5.11 -18.76
CA GLN A 101 7.41 5.13 -19.38
C GLN A 101 6.85 3.73 -19.57
N ALA A 102 7.67 2.79 -20.07
CA ALA A 102 7.25 1.40 -20.27
C ALA A 102 6.90 0.72 -18.94
N ILE A 103 7.74 0.88 -17.92
CA ILE A 103 7.51 0.32 -16.58
C ILE A 103 6.23 0.87 -15.96
N VAL A 104 6.05 2.19 -15.93
CA VAL A 104 4.85 2.82 -15.35
C VAL A 104 3.59 2.39 -16.11
N ARG A 105 3.63 2.30 -17.45
CA ARG A 105 2.48 1.77 -18.22
C ARG A 105 2.11 0.35 -17.80
N ALA A 106 3.09 -0.55 -17.68
CA ALA A 106 2.85 -1.92 -17.23
C ALA A 106 2.26 -1.97 -15.81
N ILE A 107 2.73 -1.11 -14.90
CA ILE A 107 2.17 -0.99 -13.54
C ILE A 107 0.71 -0.52 -13.59
N LEU A 108 0.38 0.49 -14.41
CA LEU A 108 -0.99 1.00 -14.55
C LEU A 108 -1.94 -0.06 -15.12
N GLU A 109 -1.49 -0.83 -16.11
CA GLU A 109 -2.24 -1.95 -16.68
C GLU A 109 -2.52 -3.04 -15.62
N ALA A 110 -1.49 -3.41 -14.86
CA ALA A 110 -1.63 -4.37 -13.76
C ALA A 110 -2.61 -3.87 -12.68
N CYS A 111 -2.48 -2.60 -12.26
CA CYS A 111 -3.39 -1.99 -11.29
C CYS A 111 -4.83 -2.01 -11.78
N THR A 112 -5.05 -1.67 -13.06
CA THR A 112 -6.39 -1.68 -13.67
C THR A 112 -6.98 -3.10 -13.67
N ALA A 113 -6.19 -4.11 -14.03
CA ALA A 113 -6.63 -5.50 -14.05
C ALA A 113 -6.97 -6.05 -12.64
N MET A 114 -6.31 -5.53 -11.60
CA MET A 114 -6.52 -5.95 -10.20
C MET A 114 -7.50 -5.06 -9.42
N GLY A 115 -8.02 -3.98 -10.02
CA GLY A 115 -8.88 -3.03 -9.32
C GLY A 115 -8.16 -2.17 -8.28
N ILE A 116 -6.84 -2.00 -8.41
CA ILE A 116 -6.00 -1.20 -7.52
C ILE A 116 -5.97 0.25 -8.03
N MET A 117 -6.08 1.24 -7.15
CA MET A 117 -5.96 2.65 -7.52
C MET A 117 -4.49 3.12 -7.49
N PRO A 118 -3.84 3.40 -8.64
CA PRO A 118 -2.48 3.93 -8.65
C PRO A 118 -2.45 5.41 -8.26
N VAL A 119 -1.39 5.82 -7.57
CA VAL A 119 -1.08 7.21 -7.19
C VAL A 119 0.35 7.50 -7.60
N ALA A 120 0.58 8.54 -8.40
CA ALA A 120 1.94 8.96 -8.75
C ALA A 120 2.48 9.95 -7.71
N GLU A 121 3.68 9.71 -7.19
CA GLU A 121 4.32 10.59 -6.22
C GLU A 121 5.39 11.48 -6.84
N GLY A 122 5.58 12.67 -6.26
CA GLY A 122 6.65 13.58 -6.66
C GLY A 122 6.52 14.13 -8.08
N VAL A 123 5.28 14.38 -8.53
CA VAL A 123 4.95 15.05 -9.80
C VAL A 123 5.42 16.50 -9.81
#